data_AF-A0A7X5X6Q1-F1
#
_entry.id   AF-A0A7X5X6Q1-F1
#
_cell.length_a   1.000
_cell.length_b   1.000
_cell.length_c   1.000
_cell.angle_alpha   90.00
_cell.angle_beta   90.00
_cell.angle_gamma   90.00
#
_symmetry.space_group_name_H-M   'P 1'
#
loop_
_entity.id
_entity.type
_entity.pdbx_description
1 polymer ?
#
loop_
_entity_poly.entity_id
_entity_poly.type
_entity_poly.pdbx_seq_one_letter_code
_entity_poly.pdbx_strand_id
1 'polypeptide(L)'
;MLTVAAVSPGAAARPEPPAPPELAPAPSARPAFGSLAPCALASGPGLQMSEGLPTGRGYSHSTGTVRALNLMIDFPDVRGQGTARERFEEFFPQTTRWFTQSSYGRLDYRPEMPITHWLRMPRSFRAYGIKRGSPFDPGYRKLVADIAKAADAKVDFRRYDLVNVLVTPNAGPPAAHAVLSVTYADNQQAPTADGVPLANVSFVYSRQDDGSGSLRRTGFRVLPHENGHVFGLPDLYTRLGGDKAGHWDVMSEDWGAGNDLLAWHKWKLGWLDPRQIACAARSGVVAHTLSPLSRPEGTKLVFVPVSPSTGYAIEARANGGNDEAICKPGVLISWVDTGVDSGGGPITIVDSTPHGRGCTRERNVHPGLSDAAYAPGESFSTQANGTRIRVRVTGRDADGDYGVEISRRASGGARG
;
A
#
# COMPACT_ATOMS: atom_id res chain seq x y z
N MET A 1 -77.24 -37.08 -23.92
CA MET A 1 -76.46 -36.49 -25.02
C MET A 1 -75.13 -36.02 -24.44
N LEU A 2 -74.05 -36.23 -25.20
CA LEU A 2 -72.64 -36.31 -24.82
C LEU A 2 -72.12 -35.28 -23.79
N THR A 3 -71.49 -35.80 -22.74
CA THR A 3 -70.51 -35.11 -21.89
C THR A 3 -69.12 -35.25 -22.51
N VAL A 4 -68.45 -34.14 -22.83
CA VAL A 4 -67.05 -34.12 -23.31
C VAL A 4 -66.15 -33.66 -22.16
N ALA A 5 -65.20 -34.52 -21.78
CA ALA A 5 -64.15 -34.21 -20.82
C ALA A 5 -62.99 -33.48 -21.52
N ALA A 6 -62.60 -32.33 -20.98
CA ALA A 6 -61.41 -31.58 -21.41
C ALA A 6 -60.20 -32.01 -20.56
N VAL A 7 -59.11 -32.39 -21.24
CA VAL A 7 -57.83 -32.76 -20.64
C VAL A 7 -56.99 -31.50 -20.43
N SER A 8 -56.51 -31.27 -19.21
CA SER A 8 -55.57 -30.17 -18.89
C SER A 8 -54.12 -30.60 -19.21
N PRO A 9 -53.26 -29.71 -19.76
CA PRO A 9 -51.85 -30.01 -19.93
C PRO A 9 -51.10 -29.94 -18.59
N GLY A 10 -50.24 -30.93 -18.33
CA GLY A 10 -49.43 -31.04 -17.13
C GLY A 10 -48.41 -29.90 -17.00
N ALA A 11 -48.27 -29.38 -15.78
CA ALA A 11 -47.29 -28.37 -15.43
C ALA A 11 -45.87 -28.97 -15.46
N ALA A 12 -45.01 -28.45 -16.34
CA ALA A 12 -43.58 -28.72 -16.29
C ALA A 12 -42.95 -27.96 -15.10
N ALA A 13 -42.17 -28.67 -14.28
CA ALA A 13 -41.43 -28.09 -13.16
C ALA A 13 -40.41 -27.06 -13.67
N ARG A 14 -40.39 -25.88 -13.03
CA ARG A 14 -39.39 -24.84 -13.30
C ARG A 14 -38.01 -25.30 -12.81
N PRO A 15 -36.93 -25.09 -13.56
CA PRO A 15 -35.59 -25.38 -13.09
C PRO A 15 -35.24 -24.44 -11.92
N GLU A 16 -34.68 -25.03 -10.87
CA GLU A 16 -34.22 -24.34 -9.67
C GLU A 16 -33.03 -23.43 -10.03
N PRO A 17 -32.96 -22.19 -9.51
CA PRO A 17 -31.83 -21.31 -9.77
C PRO A 17 -30.53 -21.94 -9.26
N PRO A 18 -29.40 -21.76 -9.98
CA PRO A 18 -28.12 -22.31 -9.56
C PRO A 18 -27.76 -21.75 -8.17
N ALA A 19 -27.26 -22.64 -7.30
CA ALA A 19 -26.75 -22.26 -6.00
C ALA A 19 -25.69 -21.16 -6.15
N PRO A 20 -25.66 -20.16 -5.25
CA PRO A 20 -24.62 -19.14 -5.28
C PRO A 20 -23.25 -19.82 -5.19
N PRO A 21 -22.23 -19.29 -5.90
CA PRO A 21 -20.89 -19.85 -5.85
C PRO A 21 -20.41 -19.88 -4.40
N GLU A 22 -19.97 -21.06 -3.96
CA GLU A 22 -19.33 -21.24 -2.67
C GLU A 22 -18.07 -20.38 -2.64
N LEU A 23 -18.09 -19.34 -1.80
CA LEU A 23 -16.92 -18.51 -1.55
C LEU A 23 -15.76 -19.42 -1.14
N ALA A 24 -14.58 -19.19 -1.72
CA ALA A 24 -13.36 -19.87 -1.30
C ALA A 24 -13.27 -19.82 0.24
N PRO A 25 -12.88 -20.93 0.90
CA PRO A 25 -12.76 -20.95 2.35
C PRO A 25 -11.81 -19.82 2.77
N ALA A 26 -12.26 -19.04 3.76
CA ALA A 26 -11.50 -17.90 4.24
C ALA A 26 -10.06 -18.33 4.57
N PRO A 27 -9.04 -17.52 4.19
CA PRO A 27 -7.75 -17.64 4.83
C PRO A 27 -8.00 -17.63 6.34
N SER A 28 -7.42 -18.61 7.02
CA SER A 28 -7.62 -18.92 8.42
C SER A 28 -7.67 -17.66 9.29
N ALA A 29 -8.49 -17.76 10.35
CA ALA A 29 -8.50 -16.94 11.57
C ALA A 29 -7.27 -16.03 11.75
N ARG A 30 -7.52 -14.77 12.16
CA ARG A 30 -6.51 -13.78 12.60
C ARG A 30 -5.17 -14.45 12.91
N PRO A 31 -4.05 -14.06 12.27
CA PRO A 31 -2.77 -14.63 12.63
C PRO A 31 -2.64 -14.57 14.15
N ALA A 32 -2.39 -15.72 14.78
CA ALA A 32 -2.16 -15.74 16.21
C ALA A 32 -0.85 -14.98 16.43
N PHE A 33 -0.95 -13.67 16.72
CA PHE A 33 0.21 -12.81 16.92
C PHE A 33 1.08 -13.27 18.10
N GLY A 34 0.58 -14.18 18.93
CA GLY A 34 1.35 -14.83 19.99
C GLY A 34 1.97 -13.79 20.91
N SER A 35 3.29 -13.85 21.08
CA SER A 35 4.05 -12.88 21.88
C SER A 35 4.02 -11.45 21.32
N LEU A 36 3.67 -11.26 20.04
CA LEU A 36 3.55 -9.95 19.39
C LEU A 36 2.17 -9.31 19.56
N ALA A 37 1.19 -10.03 20.12
CA ALA A 37 -0.18 -9.52 20.29
C ALA A 37 -0.27 -8.13 20.98
N PRO A 38 0.55 -7.79 21.99
CA PRO A 38 0.53 -6.45 22.58
C PRO A 38 0.98 -5.31 21.66
N CYS A 39 1.65 -5.62 20.55
CA CYS A 39 2.15 -4.67 19.56
C CYS A 39 1.35 -4.68 18.26
N ALA A 40 0.48 -5.67 18.05
CA ALA A 40 -0.41 -5.75 16.90
C ALA A 40 -1.62 -4.84 17.14
N LEU A 41 -1.47 -3.55 16.81
CA LEU A 41 -2.49 -2.54 17.01
C LEU A 41 -3.70 -2.80 16.11
N ALA A 42 -4.91 -2.80 16.67
CA ALA A 42 -6.12 -3.05 15.91
C ALA A 42 -6.57 -1.80 15.14
N SER A 43 -7.28 -2.00 14.02
CA SER A 43 -7.88 -0.89 13.26
C SER A 43 -8.98 -0.18 14.07
N GLY A 44 -9.04 1.15 13.94
CA GLY A 44 -10.18 1.91 14.42
C GLY A 44 -11.47 1.59 13.64
N PRO A 45 -12.66 1.65 14.28
CA PRO A 45 -13.92 1.37 13.61
C PRO A 45 -14.24 2.43 12.55
N GLY A 46 -14.72 1.99 11.38
CA GLY A 46 -15.20 2.87 10.31
C GLY A 46 -14.11 3.57 9.49
N LEU A 47 -12.83 3.30 9.76
CA LEU A 47 -11.71 3.83 8.99
C LEU A 47 -11.53 3.10 7.67
N GLN A 48 -11.21 3.85 6.61
CA GLN A 48 -10.85 3.31 5.32
C GLN A 48 -9.33 3.11 5.29
N MET A 49 -8.86 1.94 4.85
CA MET A 49 -7.42 1.65 4.71
C MET A 49 -6.58 1.90 5.99
N SER A 50 -7.10 1.60 7.18
CA SER A 50 -6.44 1.81 8.49
C SER A 50 -5.05 1.14 8.61
N GLU A 51 -4.14 1.73 9.40
CA GLU A 51 -2.85 1.13 9.80
C GLU A 51 -2.93 -0.14 10.66
N GLY A 52 -4.12 -0.54 11.11
CA GLY A 52 -4.27 -1.68 12.00
C GLY A 52 -3.89 -3.03 11.39
N LEU A 53 -3.53 -3.98 12.28
CA LEU A 53 -3.25 -5.36 11.98
C LEU A 53 -4.33 -6.29 12.61
N PRO A 54 -4.76 -7.35 11.91
CA PRO A 54 -4.44 -7.67 10.52
C PRO A 54 -5.19 -6.78 9.52
N THR A 55 -4.73 -6.75 8.27
CA THR A 55 -5.47 -6.17 7.14
C THR A 55 -6.87 -6.79 6.99
N GLY A 56 -7.86 -5.98 6.59
CA GLY A 56 -9.23 -6.42 6.34
C GLY A 56 -9.38 -7.41 5.17
N ARG A 57 -10.56 -8.04 5.05
CA ARG A 57 -10.77 -9.18 4.14
C ARG A 57 -10.97 -8.82 2.66
N GLY A 58 -11.32 -7.58 2.30
CA GLY A 58 -11.60 -7.26 0.90
C GLY A 58 -10.43 -6.69 0.11
N TYR A 59 -9.28 -6.54 0.75
CA TYR A 59 -8.01 -6.26 0.08
C TYR A 59 -7.46 -7.52 -0.58
N SER A 60 -6.63 -7.35 -1.61
CA SER A 60 -5.93 -8.49 -2.22
C SER A 60 -4.88 -9.06 -1.27
N HIS A 61 -4.56 -10.34 -1.44
CA HIS A 61 -3.43 -10.94 -0.75
C HIS A 61 -2.13 -10.21 -1.10
N SER A 62 -1.28 -10.00 -0.10
CA SER A 62 0.03 -9.35 -0.25
C SER A 62 1.19 -10.34 -0.20
N THR A 63 0.93 -11.65 -0.09
CA THR A 63 1.94 -12.71 -0.02
C THR A 63 1.57 -13.86 -0.93
N GLY A 64 2.55 -14.71 -1.24
CA GLY A 64 2.41 -15.75 -2.25
C GLY A 64 2.39 -15.15 -3.66
N THR A 65 1.78 -15.87 -4.61
CA THR A 65 1.63 -15.39 -5.98
C THR A 65 0.43 -14.48 -6.10
N VAL A 66 0.66 -13.26 -6.60
CA VAL A 66 -0.40 -12.29 -6.93
C VAL A 66 -0.36 -12.06 -8.44
N ARG A 67 -1.49 -12.30 -9.11
CA ARG A 67 -1.66 -12.07 -10.55
C ARG A 67 -2.33 -10.74 -10.79
N ALA A 68 -1.58 -9.82 -11.39
CA ALA A 68 -2.03 -8.48 -11.73
C ALA A 68 -2.44 -8.42 -13.21
N LEU A 69 -3.72 -8.20 -13.49
CA LEU A 69 -4.21 -7.93 -14.83
C LEU A 69 -3.86 -6.49 -15.23
N ASN A 70 -3.16 -6.30 -16.34
CA ASN A 70 -2.82 -4.99 -16.87
C ASN A 70 -3.62 -4.73 -18.15
N LEU A 71 -4.51 -3.74 -18.09
CA LEU A 71 -5.35 -3.31 -19.21
C LEU A 71 -4.95 -1.90 -19.63
N MET A 72 -4.43 -1.76 -20.85
CA MET A 72 -4.12 -0.45 -21.42
C MET A 72 -5.35 0.06 -22.16
N ILE A 73 -5.90 1.18 -21.72
CA ILE A 73 -7.15 1.72 -22.25
C ILE A 73 -6.93 3.08 -22.93
N ASP A 74 -7.73 3.35 -23.95
CA ASP A 74 -7.84 4.66 -24.59
C ASP A 74 -9.32 4.99 -24.90
N PHE A 75 -9.56 6.19 -25.43
CA PHE A 75 -10.90 6.73 -25.62
C PHE A 75 -11.11 7.26 -27.04
N PRO A 76 -12.36 7.42 -27.52
CA PRO A 76 -12.66 8.01 -28.82
C PRO A 76 -12.08 9.41 -29.02
N ASP A 77 -12.10 10.26 -28.00
CA ASP A 77 -11.58 11.64 -27.99
C ASP A 77 -10.12 11.75 -27.54
N VAL A 78 -9.59 10.71 -26.88
CA VAL A 78 -8.20 10.64 -26.42
C VAL A 78 -7.62 9.29 -26.85
N ARG A 79 -7.13 9.24 -28.08
CA ARG A 79 -6.54 8.02 -28.66
C ARG A 79 -5.19 7.70 -28.03
N GLY A 80 -4.91 6.39 -27.95
CA GLY A 80 -3.65 5.81 -27.50
C GLY A 80 -2.44 6.44 -28.19
N GLN A 81 -1.47 6.95 -27.42
CA GLN A 81 -0.17 7.34 -27.93
C GLN A 81 0.82 6.18 -27.80
N GLY A 82 1.52 5.86 -28.90
CA GLY A 82 2.35 4.66 -28.96
C GLY A 82 1.51 3.38 -28.92
N THR A 83 2.14 2.29 -28.51
CA THR A 83 1.53 0.97 -28.37
C THR A 83 1.18 0.67 -26.92
N ALA A 84 0.19 -0.20 -26.72
CA ALA A 84 -0.16 -0.69 -25.38
C ALA A 84 1.02 -1.42 -24.71
N ARG A 85 1.87 -2.10 -25.50
CA ARG A 85 3.10 -2.73 -25.00
C ARG A 85 4.10 -1.72 -24.48
N GLU A 86 4.36 -0.63 -25.21
CA GLU A 86 5.24 0.44 -24.73
C GLU A 86 4.72 1.03 -23.41
N ARG A 87 3.40 1.26 -23.29
CA ARG A 87 2.79 1.73 -22.04
C ARG A 87 2.98 0.73 -20.89
N PHE A 88 2.91 -0.57 -21.14
CA PHE A 88 3.18 -1.61 -20.13
C PHE A 88 4.66 -1.62 -19.70
N GLU A 89 5.58 -1.49 -20.65
CA GLU A 89 7.03 -1.49 -20.45
C GLU A 89 7.55 -0.22 -19.74
N GLU A 90 6.73 0.84 -19.63
CA GLU A 90 7.01 1.97 -18.75
C GLU A 90 7.08 1.56 -17.27
N PHE A 91 6.36 0.51 -16.87
CA PHE A 91 6.24 0.09 -15.47
C PHE A 91 6.93 -1.24 -15.17
N PHE A 92 6.84 -2.20 -16.09
CA PHE A 92 7.39 -3.53 -15.91
C PHE A 92 8.66 -3.72 -16.74
N PRO A 93 9.68 -4.42 -16.20
CA PRO A 93 9.72 -5.22 -14.96
C PRO A 93 10.05 -4.47 -13.64
N GLN A 94 10.17 -3.14 -13.64
CA GLN A 94 10.61 -2.36 -12.48
C GLN A 94 9.70 -2.58 -11.25
N THR A 95 8.37 -2.52 -11.43
CA THR A 95 7.41 -2.78 -10.36
C THR A 95 7.57 -4.18 -9.75
N THR A 96 7.76 -5.22 -10.56
CA THR A 96 8.02 -6.59 -10.08
C THR A 96 9.28 -6.67 -9.23
N ARG A 97 10.37 -6.02 -9.67
CA ARG A 97 11.62 -5.97 -8.91
C ARG A 97 11.45 -5.24 -7.58
N TRP A 98 10.74 -4.12 -7.58
CA TRP A 98 10.49 -3.33 -6.37
C TRP A 98 9.74 -4.16 -5.32
N PHE A 99 8.68 -4.88 -5.72
CA PHE A 99 7.94 -5.77 -4.82
C PHE A 99 8.77 -6.98 -4.35
N THR A 100 9.58 -7.56 -5.24
CA THR A 100 10.48 -8.68 -4.88
C THR A 100 11.47 -8.23 -3.80
N GLN A 101 12.08 -7.06 -3.98
CA GLN A 101 13.02 -6.47 -3.03
C GLN A 101 12.34 -6.09 -1.71
N SER A 102 11.18 -5.43 -1.77
CA SER A 102 10.48 -4.95 -0.58
C SER A 102 9.93 -6.10 0.28
N SER A 103 9.39 -7.13 -0.36
CA SER A 103 8.76 -8.27 0.33
C SER A 103 9.74 -9.36 0.75
N TYR A 104 11.04 -9.19 0.46
CA TYR A 104 12.05 -10.25 0.61
C TYR A 104 11.66 -11.56 -0.10
N GLY A 105 11.02 -11.44 -1.27
CA GLY A 105 10.52 -12.57 -2.05
C GLY A 105 9.24 -13.22 -1.52
N ARG A 106 8.60 -12.68 -0.47
CA ARG A 106 7.32 -13.20 0.03
C ARG A 106 6.13 -12.89 -0.89
N LEU A 107 6.27 -11.88 -1.75
CA LEU A 107 5.32 -11.56 -2.80
C LEU A 107 5.93 -11.90 -4.17
N ASP A 108 5.31 -12.85 -4.85
CA ASP A 108 5.58 -13.17 -6.25
C ASP A 108 4.57 -12.43 -7.14
N TYR A 109 4.90 -11.19 -7.50
CA TYR A 109 4.04 -10.30 -8.30
C TYR A 109 4.14 -10.65 -9.80
N ARG A 110 3.05 -11.16 -10.38
CA ARG A 110 2.95 -11.60 -11.78
C ARG A 110 2.11 -10.63 -12.62
N PRO A 111 2.74 -9.71 -13.36
CA PRO A 111 2.02 -8.84 -14.28
C PRO A 111 1.65 -9.60 -15.55
N GLU A 112 0.36 -9.62 -15.88
CA GLU A 112 -0.15 -10.24 -17.11
C GLU A 112 -0.83 -9.20 -17.99
N MET A 113 -0.62 -9.30 -19.30
CA MET A 113 -1.13 -8.38 -20.32
C MET A 113 -1.79 -9.18 -21.46
N PRO A 114 -2.93 -9.84 -21.21
CA PRO A 114 -3.59 -10.71 -22.21
C PRO A 114 -4.11 -9.92 -23.42
N ILE A 115 -4.43 -8.63 -23.24
CA ILE A 115 -4.82 -7.73 -24.33
C ILE A 115 -3.62 -6.86 -24.69
N THR A 116 -3.01 -7.13 -25.85
CA THR A 116 -1.74 -6.50 -26.28
C THR A 116 -1.91 -5.22 -27.11
N HIS A 117 -3.14 -4.68 -27.18
CA HIS A 117 -3.50 -3.46 -27.91
C HIS A 117 -4.31 -2.54 -27.00
N TRP A 118 -4.49 -1.29 -27.42
CA TRP A 118 -5.36 -0.36 -26.71
C TRP A 118 -6.80 -0.90 -26.67
N LEU A 119 -7.29 -1.17 -25.45
CA LEU A 119 -8.67 -1.53 -25.21
C LEU A 119 -9.51 -0.25 -25.25
N ARG A 120 -10.12 0.01 -26.41
CA ARG A 120 -10.90 1.23 -26.65
C ARG A 120 -12.18 1.23 -25.81
N MET A 121 -12.33 2.25 -24.97
CA MET A 121 -13.56 2.50 -24.24
C MET A 121 -14.69 2.98 -25.17
N PRO A 122 -15.95 2.65 -24.87
CA PRO A 122 -17.09 3.00 -25.73
C PRO A 122 -17.49 4.48 -25.65
N ARG A 123 -17.04 5.21 -24.62
CA ARG A 123 -17.35 6.63 -24.38
C ARG A 123 -16.08 7.46 -24.40
N SER A 124 -16.23 8.76 -24.68
CA SER A 124 -15.15 9.72 -24.53
C SER A 124 -14.64 9.80 -23.09
N PHE A 125 -13.36 10.10 -22.91
CA PHE A 125 -12.77 10.35 -21.59
C PHE A 125 -13.57 11.41 -20.82
N ARG A 126 -13.95 12.49 -21.52
CA ARG A 126 -14.77 13.56 -20.94
C ARG A 126 -16.14 13.09 -20.45
N ALA A 127 -16.76 12.09 -21.08
CA ALA A 127 -18.09 11.60 -20.70
C ALA A 127 -18.10 10.81 -19.38
N TYR A 128 -16.95 10.30 -18.92
CA TYR A 128 -16.85 9.70 -17.59
C TYR A 128 -16.87 10.74 -16.46
N GLY A 129 -16.49 11.99 -16.76
CA GLY A 129 -16.55 13.11 -15.81
C GLY A 129 -15.55 13.01 -14.64
N ILE A 130 -14.49 12.21 -14.80
CA ILE A 130 -13.47 11.96 -13.78
C ILE A 130 -12.54 13.17 -13.65
N LYS A 131 -12.32 13.61 -12.42
CA LYS A 131 -11.41 14.69 -12.02
C LYS A 131 -10.60 14.26 -10.81
N ARG A 132 -9.61 15.07 -10.42
CA ARG A 132 -8.84 14.83 -9.19
C ARG A 132 -9.77 14.79 -7.98
N GLY A 133 -9.65 13.75 -7.16
CA GLY A 133 -10.49 13.54 -5.98
C GLY A 133 -11.93 13.11 -6.28
N SER A 134 -12.25 12.71 -7.51
CA SER A 134 -13.56 12.13 -7.81
C SER A 134 -13.78 10.87 -6.96
N PRO A 135 -14.96 10.69 -6.34
CA PRO A 135 -15.32 9.43 -5.71
C PRO A 135 -15.55 8.35 -6.77
N PHE A 136 -15.71 7.10 -6.31
CA PHE A 136 -15.97 5.97 -7.22
C PHE A 136 -17.21 6.20 -8.09
N ASP A 137 -18.24 6.83 -7.53
CA ASP A 137 -19.49 7.16 -8.21
C ASP A 137 -19.57 8.57 -8.79
N PRO A 138 -20.25 8.75 -9.94
CA PRO A 138 -20.70 7.70 -10.86
C PRO A 138 -19.61 7.34 -11.89
N GLY A 139 -18.52 8.13 -11.96
CA GLY A 139 -17.53 8.11 -13.05
C GLY A 139 -16.74 6.81 -13.14
N TYR A 140 -16.05 6.43 -12.07
CA TYR A 140 -15.25 5.21 -12.04
C TYR A 140 -16.11 3.95 -12.09
N ARG A 141 -17.28 3.92 -11.42
CA ARG A 141 -18.23 2.79 -11.56
C ARG A 141 -18.60 2.55 -13.03
N LYS A 142 -18.93 3.62 -13.77
CA LYS A 142 -19.21 3.52 -15.22
C LYS A 142 -18.00 3.03 -16.00
N LEU A 143 -16.81 3.55 -15.70
CA LEU A 143 -15.57 3.15 -16.38
C LEU A 143 -15.24 1.67 -16.14
N VAL A 144 -15.32 1.19 -14.89
CA VAL A 144 -15.10 -0.22 -14.55
C VAL A 144 -16.11 -1.12 -15.25
N ALA A 145 -17.38 -0.73 -15.31
CA ALA A 145 -18.41 -1.50 -16.02
C ALA A 145 -18.13 -1.59 -17.53
N ASP A 146 -17.70 -0.49 -18.14
CA ASP A 146 -17.34 -0.47 -19.57
C ASP A 146 -16.05 -1.28 -19.84
N ILE A 147 -15.06 -1.24 -18.94
CA ILE A 147 -13.84 -2.06 -19.00
C ILE A 147 -14.18 -3.54 -18.93
N ALA A 148 -14.97 -3.95 -17.92
CA ALA A 148 -15.43 -5.31 -17.74
C ALA A 148 -16.05 -5.82 -19.03
N LYS A 149 -17.06 -5.10 -19.55
CA LYS A 149 -17.75 -5.47 -20.79
C LYS A 149 -16.83 -5.55 -22.01
N ALA A 150 -15.85 -4.65 -22.13
CA ALA A 150 -14.94 -4.61 -23.27
C ALA A 150 -13.89 -5.74 -23.24
N ALA A 151 -13.50 -6.18 -22.05
CA ALA A 151 -12.46 -7.20 -21.86
C ALA A 151 -13.01 -8.63 -21.68
N ASP A 152 -14.28 -8.79 -21.27
CA ASP A 152 -14.94 -10.06 -20.88
C ASP A 152 -14.67 -11.22 -21.85
N ALA A 153 -14.83 -10.99 -23.16
CA ALA A 153 -14.64 -12.04 -24.16
C ALA A 153 -13.18 -12.55 -24.29
N LYS A 154 -12.21 -11.87 -23.68
CA LYS A 154 -10.76 -12.15 -23.80
C LYS A 154 -10.08 -12.43 -22.45
N VAL A 155 -10.74 -12.10 -21.34
CA VAL A 155 -10.16 -12.10 -20.00
C VAL A 155 -11.14 -12.78 -19.07
N ASP A 156 -10.68 -13.82 -18.39
CA ASP A 156 -11.39 -14.40 -17.25
C ASP A 156 -10.88 -13.72 -15.98
N PHE A 157 -11.69 -12.82 -15.42
CA PHE A 157 -11.34 -11.98 -14.27
C PHE A 157 -11.14 -12.80 -12.99
N ARG A 158 -11.67 -14.02 -12.89
CA ARG A 158 -11.46 -14.91 -11.72
C ARG A 158 -10.01 -15.34 -11.54
N ARG A 159 -9.18 -15.17 -12.56
CA ARG A 159 -7.76 -15.57 -12.56
C ARG A 159 -6.82 -14.51 -11.98
N TYR A 160 -7.33 -13.33 -11.66
CA TYR A 160 -6.55 -12.17 -11.27
C TYR A 160 -6.96 -11.69 -9.89
N ASP A 161 -5.97 -11.33 -9.08
CA ASP A 161 -6.19 -10.81 -7.72
C ASP A 161 -6.47 -9.31 -7.76
N LEU A 162 -5.90 -8.60 -8.74
CA LEU A 162 -6.06 -7.15 -8.92
C LEU A 162 -6.04 -6.74 -10.39
N VAL A 163 -6.56 -5.54 -10.68
CA VAL A 163 -6.56 -4.94 -12.02
C VAL A 163 -5.84 -3.59 -12.02
N ASN A 164 -4.81 -3.47 -12.84
CA ASN A 164 -4.18 -2.20 -13.18
C ASN A 164 -4.75 -1.70 -14.52
N VAL A 165 -5.38 -0.54 -14.49
CA VAL A 165 -5.87 0.17 -15.67
C VAL A 165 -4.85 1.23 -16.05
N LEU A 166 -4.03 0.93 -17.06
CA LEU A 166 -2.97 1.80 -17.57
C LEU A 166 -3.55 2.69 -18.67
N VAL A 167 -4.04 3.86 -18.28
CA VAL A 167 -4.69 4.78 -19.21
C VAL A 167 -3.66 5.42 -20.14
N THR A 168 -4.05 5.69 -21.39
CA THR A 168 -3.20 6.37 -22.38
C THR A 168 -2.53 7.63 -21.80
N PRO A 169 -1.22 7.86 -22.06
CA PRO A 169 -0.44 8.90 -21.38
C PRO A 169 -0.88 10.35 -21.65
N ASN A 170 -1.76 10.57 -22.63
CA ASN A 170 -2.37 11.86 -22.97
C ASN A 170 -3.79 12.05 -22.40
N ALA A 171 -4.30 11.12 -21.58
CA ALA A 171 -5.59 11.27 -20.89
C ALA A 171 -5.42 11.95 -19.53
N GLY A 172 -5.97 13.15 -19.41
CA GLY A 172 -5.80 14.02 -18.24
C GLY A 172 -4.67 15.04 -18.44
N PRO A 173 -4.56 16.05 -17.55
CA PRO A 173 -3.38 16.90 -17.51
C PRO A 173 -2.13 16.06 -17.15
N PRO A 174 -0.91 16.51 -17.48
CA PRO A 174 0.31 15.87 -17.00
C PRO A 174 0.25 15.63 -15.49
N ALA A 175 0.81 14.51 -14.99
CA ALA A 175 0.71 14.15 -13.58
C ALA A 175 1.27 15.26 -12.66
N ALA A 176 2.30 15.98 -13.13
CA ALA A 176 2.90 17.11 -12.39
C ALA A 176 1.95 18.30 -12.20
N HIS A 177 0.84 18.35 -12.96
CA HIS A 177 -0.18 19.41 -12.89
C HIS A 177 -1.43 18.95 -12.13
N ALA A 178 -1.84 17.69 -12.30
CA ALA A 178 -2.81 17.06 -11.43
C ALA A 178 -2.60 15.54 -11.36
N VAL A 179 -2.34 15.05 -10.16
CA VAL A 179 -2.33 13.61 -9.88
C VAL A 179 -3.77 13.10 -9.98
N LEU A 180 -4.03 12.28 -11.00
CA LEU A 180 -5.31 11.61 -11.23
C LEU A 180 -5.27 10.12 -10.92
N SER A 181 -4.07 9.53 -10.79
CA SER A 181 -3.92 8.14 -10.40
C SER A 181 -4.59 7.91 -9.04
N VAL A 182 -5.28 6.78 -8.93
CA VAL A 182 -6.05 6.43 -7.74
C VAL A 182 -6.32 4.92 -7.74
N THR A 183 -6.44 4.38 -6.54
CA THR A 183 -6.87 3.00 -6.32
C THR A 183 -8.18 2.97 -5.54
N TYR A 184 -9.09 2.12 -6.00
CA TYR A 184 -10.23 1.68 -5.21
C TYR A 184 -9.98 0.24 -4.80
N ALA A 185 -9.83 0.01 -3.50
CA ALA A 185 -9.62 -1.30 -2.90
C ALA A 185 -10.76 -1.61 -1.92
N ASP A 186 -11.01 -2.90 -1.66
CA ASP A 186 -12.14 -3.37 -0.85
C ASP A 186 -13.51 -2.81 -1.32
N ASN A 187 -13.66 -2.52 -2.61
CA ASN A 187 -14.92 -2.01 -3.13
C ASN A 187 -15.85 -3.16 -3.55
N GLN A 188 -16.48 -3.80 -2.57
CA GLN A 188 -17.40 -4.93 -2.81
C GLN A 188 -18.65 -4.55 -3.61
N GLN A 189 -18.91 -3.25 -3.79
CA GLN A 189 -20.04 -2.75 -4.60
C GLN A 189 -19.62 -2.41 -6.04
N ALA A 190 -18.37 -2.66 -6.42
CA ALA A 190 -17.88 -2.46 -7.78
C ALA A 190 -18.63 -3.36 -8.78
N PRO A 191 -18.68 -2.98 -10.07
CA PRO A 191 -19.19 -3.86 -11.11
C PRO A 191 -18.50 -5.22 -11.10
N THR A 192 -19.29 -6.26 -11.41
CA THR A 192 -18.86 -7.66 -11.43
C THR A 192 -18.54 -8.10 -12.86
N ALA A 193 -17.49 -8.90 -13.02
CA ALA A 193 -17.16 -9.63 -14.25
C ALA A 193 -16.82 -11.08 -13.87
N ASP A 194 -17.22 -12.07 -14.69
CA ASP A 194 -17.03 -13.50 -14.40
C ASP A 194 -17.45 -13.96 -12.98
N GLY A 195 -18.45 -13.30 -12.41
CA GLY A 195 -18.95 -13.59 -11.05
C GLY A 195 -18.07 -13.07 -9.90
N VAL A 196 -17.01 -12.29 -10.18
CA VAL A 196 -16.18 -11.62 -9.15
C VAL A 196 -16.32 -10.10 -9.21
N PRO A 197 -16.42 -9.41 -8.06
CA PRO A 197 -16.41 -7.95 -8.04
C PRO A 197 -15.01 -7.45 -8.43
N LEU A 198 -14.95 -6.43 -9.29
CA LEU A 198 -13.70 -5.72 -9.59
C LEU A 198 -13.40 -4.73 -8.45
N ALA A 199 -13.16 -5.28 -7.26
CA ALA A 199 -13.08 -4.55 -5.99
C ALA A 199 -11.72 -3.91 -5.72
N ASN A 200 -10.68 -4.34 -6.45
CA ASN A 200 -9.29 -3.91 -6.30
C ASN A 200 -8.75 -3.44 -7.66
N VAL A 201 -8.93 -2.16 -7.96
CA VAL A 201 -8.59 -1.57 -9.25
C VAL A 201 -7.77 -0.30 -9.06
N SER A 202 -6.56 -0.30 -9.63
CA SER A 202 -5.67 0.85 -9.69
C SER A 202 -5.75 1.50 -11.07
N PHE A 203 -5.96 2.81 -11.13
CA PHE A 203 -5.98 3.58 -12.36
C PHE A 203 -4.72 4.44 -12.44
N VAL A 204 -3.95 4.30 -13.53
CA VAL A 204 -2.74 5.08 -13.78
C VAL A 204 -2.95 6.00 -14.98
N TYR A 205 -3.14 7.29 -14.70
CA TYR A 205 -3.39 8.32 -15.71
C TYR A 205 -2.13 9.07 -16.09
N SER A 206 -2.10 9.61 -17.31
CA SER A 206 -1.02 10.48 -17.77
C SER A 206 0.38 9.84 -17.77
N ARG A 207 1.37 10.58 -18.29
CA ARG A 207 2.78 10.28 -18.04
C ARG A 207 3.11 10.57 -16.57
N GLN A 208 3.76 9.63 -15.91
CA GLN A 208 4.29 9.76 -14.54
C GLN A 208 5.61 10.56 -14.54
N ASP A 209 5.61 11.67 -15.28
CA ASP A 209 6.77 12.55 -15.39
C ASP A 209 6.73 13.55 -14.25
N ASP A 210 7.70 13.41 -13.35
CA ASP A 210 7.83 14.21 -12.15
C ASP A 210 8.64 15.50 -12.36
N GLY A 211 8.94 15.83 -13.62
CA GLY A 211 9.70 17.03 -14.00
C GLY A 211 11.17 16.99 -13.60
N SER A 212 11.66 15.86 -13.10
CA SER A 212 13.09 15.67 -12.76
C SER A 212 13.93 15.21 -13.96
N GLY A 213 13.30 14.88 -15.09
CA GLY A 213 13.98 14.26 -16.23
C GLY A 213 14.34 12.79 -15.98
N SER A 214 13.78 12.16 -14.94
CA SER A 214 14.08 10.78 -14.55
C SER A 214 12.91 9.81 -14.74
N LEU A 215 11.90 10.17 -15.56
CA LEU A 215 10.70 9.37 -15.85
C LEU A 215 10.97 7.87 -16.04
N ARG A 216 11.98 7.49 -16.83
CA ARG A 216 12.31 6.06 -17.07
C ARG A 216 12.78 5.31 -15.83
N ARG A 217 13.31 6.02 -14.83
CA ARG A 217 13.78 5.48 -13.56
C ARG A 217 12.70 5.55 -12.47
N THR A 218 11.87 6.59 -12.44
CA THR A 218 10.98 6.86 -11.30
C THR A 218 9.50 6.65 -11.61
N GLY A 219 9.08 6.77 -12.87
CA GLY A 219 7.66 6.75 -13.25
C GLY A 219 6.93 5.43 -12.96
N PHE A 220 7.66 4.33 -12.78
CA PHE A 220 7.06 3.06 -12.41
C PHE A 220 6.52 3.03 -10.97
N ARG A 221 7.02 3.92 -10.09
CA ARG A 221 6.80 3.90 -8.63
C ARG A 221 5.35 4.19 -8.23
N VAL A 222 4.57 4.81 -9.11
CA VAL A 222 3.12 4.94 -8.93
C VAL A 222 2.46 3.57 -8.77
N LEU A 223 2.91 2.51 -9.46
CA LEU A 223 2.28 1.20 -9.32
C LEU A 223 2.52 0.57 -7.94
N PRO A 224 3.76 0.54 -7.40
CA PRO A 224 3.99 0.21 -6.00
C PRO A 224 3.09 0.96 -5.00
N HIS A 225 2.92 2.28 -5.17
CA HIS A 225 2.04 3.09 -4.34
C HIS A 225 0.57 2.65 -4.45
N GLU A 226 0.05 2.63 -5.67
CA GLU A 226 -1.35 2.30 -5.94
C GLU A 226 -1.70 0.86 -5.55
N ASN A 227 -0.82 -0.10 -5.81
CA ASN A 227 -1.02 -1.47 -5.39
C ASN A 227 -0.79 -1.66 -3.87
N GLY A 228 -0.07 -0.75 -3.20
CA GLY A 228 -0.04 -0.68 -1.74
C GLY A 228 -1.44 -0.55 -1.14
N HIS A 229 -2.31 0.27 -1.74
CA HIS A 229 -3.72 0.37 -1.36
C HIS A 229 -4.51 -0.91 -1.63
N VAL A 230 -4.25 -1.58 -2.76
CA VAL A 230 -4.85 -2.89 -3.06
C VAL A 230 -4.52 -3.91 -1.98
N PHE A 231 -3.33 -3.81 -1.37
CA PHE A 231 -2.91 -4.64 -0.24
C PHE A 231 -3.30 -4.09 1.14
N GLY A 232 -4.02 -2.96 1.18
CA GLY A 232 -4.61 -2.40 2.38
C GLY A 232 -3.78 -1.36 3.12
N LEU A 233 -2.78 -0.74 2.49
CA LEU A 233 -2.06 0.39 3.06
C LEU A 233 -2.79 1.72 2.84
N PRO A 234 -2.78 2.66 3.80
CA PRO A 234 -3.25 4.02 3.61
C PRO A 234 -2.23 4.91 2.90
N ASP A 235 -2.69 6.05 2.41
CA ASP A 235 -1.86 7.22 2.14
C ASP A 235 -1.31 7.79 3.45
N LEU A 236 -0.02 8.07 3.48
CA LEU A 236 0.66 8.69 4.61
C LEU A 236 0.83 10.21 4.47
N TYR A 237 0.76 10.74 3.25
CA TYR A 237 0.85 12.18 3.03
C TYR A 237 -0.42 12.88 3.49
N THR A 238 -0.30 14.16 3.84
CA THR A 238 -1.44 15.02 4.18
C THR A 238 -1.76 15.97 3.03
N ARG A 239 -2.73 16.88 3.22
CA ARG A 239 -2.94 17.99 2.28
C ARG A 239 -1.70 18.90 2.14
N LEU A 240 -0.75 18.84 3.07
CA LEU A 240 0.51 19.57 3.05
C LEU A 240 1.64 18.79 2.35
N GLY A 241 1.38 17.57 1.86
CA GLY A 241 2.37 16.69 1.24
C GLY A 241 2.95 15.67 2.22
N GLY A 242 4.20 15.26 1.97
CA GLY A 242 4.93 14.27 2.77
C GLY A 242 5.47 14.78 4.11
N ASP A 243 4.82 15.78 4.74
CA ASP A 243 5.33 16.44 5.95
C ASP A 243 5.33 15.55 7.20
N LYS A 244 4.66 14.39 7.14
CA LYS A 244 4.56 13.41 8.23
C LYS A 244 5.53 12.24 8.06
N ALA A 245 5.42 11.51 6.96
CA ALA A 245 6.21 10.32 6.70
C ALA A 245 7.44 10.59 5.81
N GLY A 246 7.37 11.59 4.93
CA GLY A 246 8.44 11.97 4.01
C GLY A 246 8.84 10.86 3.06
N HIS A 247 10.07 10.92 2.57
CA HIS A 247 10.62 9.97 1.61
C HIS A 247 10.88 8.57 2.17
N TRP A 248 10.57 8.32 3.45
CA TRP A 248 10.85 7.05 4.10
C TRP A 248 9.87 5.93 3.72
N ASP A 249 8.77 6.26 3.05
CA ASP A 249 7.75 5.32 2.60
C ASP A 249 7.12 5.73 1.25
N VAL A 250 6.95 4.78 0.34
CA VAL A 250 6.30 5.02 -0.97
C VAL A 250 4.83 5.43 -0.84
N MET A 251 4.16 5.07 0.27
CA MET A 251 2.80 5.51 0.58
C MET A 251 2.73 6.98 1.01
N SER A 252 3.87 7.64 1.20
CA SER A 252 3.97 9.08 1.45
C SER A 252 4.47 9.82 0.21
N GLU A 253 5.59 9.38 -0.36
CA GLU A 253 6.22 10.01 -1.51
C GLU A 253 6.59 8.96 -2.55
N ASP A 254 5.78 8.84 -3.61
CA ASP A 254 5.96 7.91 -4.72
C ASP A 254 6.71 8.54 -5.91
N TRP A 255 7.12 9.81 -5.80
CA TRP A 255 7.85 10.59 -6.80
C TRP A 255 9.31 10.77 -6.39
N GLY A 256 10.21 11.06 -7.33
CA GLY A 256 11.64 11.20 -7.03
C GLY A 256 12.37 9.86 -6.81
N ALA A 257 13.46 9.90 -6.02
CA ALA A 257 14.36 8.76 -5.80
C ALA A 257 13.64 7.51 -5.26
N GLY A 258 14.21 6.32 -5.40
CA GLY A 258 13.63 5.12 -4.79
C GLY A 258 13.53 5.22 -3.26
N ASN A 259 12.43 4.71 -2.72
CA ASN A 259 12.26 4.38 -1.30
C ASN A 259 11.56 3.02 -1.14
N ASP A 260 11.79 2.41 0.01
CA ASP A 260 11.10 1.20 0.44
C ASP A 260 9.88 1.52 1.35
N LEU A 261 9.11 0.50 1.72
CA LEU A 261 8.12 0.58 2.79
C LEU A 261 8.77 0.60 4.17
N LEU A 262 8.13 1.26 5.13
CA LEU A 262 8.43 1.17 6.55
C LEU A 262 8.24 -0.28 7.05
N ALA A 263 9.01 -0.66 8.06
CA ALA A 263 8.96 -1.97 8.70
C ALA A 263 7.56 -2.28 9.28
N TRP A 264 6.83 -1.25 9.72
CA TRP A 264 5.43 -1.39 10.14
C TRP A 264 4.53 -1.88 9.00
N HIS A 265 4.62 -1.26 7.83
CA HIS A 265 3.89 -1.68 6.64
C HIS A 265 4.34 -3.07 6.18
N LYS A 266 5.64 -3.36 6.18
CA LYS A 266 6.15 -4.71 5.88
C LYS A 266 5.59 -5.76 6.86
N TRP A 267 5.43 -5.45 8.15
CA TRP A 267 4.77 -6.35 9.11
C TRP A 267 3.29 -6.54 8.76
N LYS A 268 2.56 -5.45 8.56
CA LYS A 268 1.13 -5.47 8.20
C LYS A 268 0.85 -6.30 6.96
N LEU A 269 1.71 -6.20 5.95
CA LEU A 269 1.63 -6.96 4.70
C LEU A 269 2.12 -8.42 4.81
N GLY A 270 2.57 -8.86 5.99
CA GLY A 270 3.08 -10.21 6.20
C GLY A 270 4.46 -10.47 5.58
N TRP A 271 5.22 -9.40 5.31
CA TRP A 271 6.56 -9.46 4.70
C TRP A 271 7.68 -9.63 5.73
N LEU A 272 7.39 -9.39 7.02
CA LEU A 272 8.29 -9.71 8.12
C LEU A 272 7.89 -11.02 8.79
N ASP A 273 8.89 -11.89 9.00
CA ASP A 273 8.70 -13.05 9.87
C ASP A 273 8.52 -12.61 11.34
N PRO A 274 7.74 -13.32 12.17
CA PRO A 274 7.65 -13.01 13.60
C PRO A 274 9.02 -12.90 14.30
N ARG A 275 10.04 -13.66 13.86
CA ARG A 275 11.40 -13.58 14.41
C ARG A 275 12.13 -12.26 14.11
N GLN A 276 11.64 -11.50 13.13
CA GLN A 276 12.20 -10.21 12.72
C GLN A 276 11.57 -9.04 13.48
N ILE A 277 10.61 -9.31 14.37
CA ILE A 277 9.83 -8.32 15.08
C ILE A 277 10.05 -8.51 16.58
N ALA A 278 10.41 -7.43 17.27
CA ALA A 278 10.49 -7.41 18.72
C ALA A 278 9.37 -6.53 19.30
N CYS A 279 8.59 -7.07 20.23
CA CYS A 279 7.55 -6.32 20.93
C CYS A 279 8.05 -5.84 22.31
N ALA A 280 8.33 -4.55 22.44
CA ALA A 280 8.83 -3.91 23.66
C ALA A 280 7.69 -3.39 24.55
N ALA A 281 6.71 -4.26 24.86
CA ALA A 281 5.54 -3.91 25.68
C ALA A 281 5.82 -3.94 27.20
N ARG A 282 6.81 -4.73 27.64
CA ARG A 282 7.13 -4.89 29.06
C ARG A 282 7.86 -3.66 29.61
N SER A 283 7.62 -3.34 30.87
CA SER A 283 8.39 -2.31 31.58
C SER A 283 9.82 -2.79 31.80
N GLY A 284 10.80 -1.92 31.59
CA GLY A 284 12.21 -2.25 31.74
C GLY A 284 13.11 -1.54 30.73
N VAL A 285 14.34 -2.03 30.63
CA VAL A 285 15.33 -1.64 29.63
C VAL A 285 15.71 -2.90 28.86
N VAL A 286 15.63 -2.86 27.54
CA VAL A 286 15.98 -4.00 26.68
C VAL A 286 16.85 -3.49 25.52
N ALA A 287 17.91 -4.24 25.22
CA ALA A 287 18.76 -3.98 24.07
C ALA A 287 18.32 -4.85 22.89
N HIS A 288 18.35 -4.28 21.68
CA HIS A 288 18.08 -4.97 20.43
C HIS A 288 19.15 -4.59 19.40
N THR A 289 19.37 -5.48 18.43
CA THR A 289 20.16 -5.22 17.23
C THR A 289 19.21 -5.14 16.04
N LEU A 290 19.22 -4.01 15.34
CA LEU A 290 18.40 -3.74 14.17
C LEU A 290 19.25 -3.83 12.90
N SER A 291 18.86 -4.73 12.01
CA SER A 291 19.50 -4.93 10.71
C SER A 291 18.81 -4.04 9.67
N PRO A 292 19.51 -3.18 8.90
CA PRO A 292 18.89 -2.35 7.87
C PRO A 292 17.85 -3.05 6.99
N LEU A 293 16.75 -2.35 6.69
CA LEU A 293 15.62 -2.88 5.89
C LEU A 293 16.03 -3.34 4.49
N SER A 294 17.11 -2.82 3.93
CA SER A 294 17.63 -3.26 2.64
C SER A 294 18.10 -4.73 2.61
N ARG A 295 18.35 -5.34 3.77
CA ARG A 295 18.73 -6.76 3.90
C ARG A 295 17.55 -7.61 4.37
N PRO A 296 17.43 -8.87 3.92
CA PRO A 296 16.29 -9.73 4.27
C PRO A 296 16.35 -10.28 5.71
N GLU A 297 17.53 -10.55 6.27
CA GLU A 297 17.67 -11.22 7.57
C GLU A 297 17.84 -10.26 8.74
N GLY A 298 17.62 -10.77 9.96
CA GLY A 298 17.78 -10.03 11.22
C GLY A 298 16.54 -9.25 11.65
N THR A 299 16.59 -8.64 12.85
CA THR A 299 15.47 -7.86 13.40
C THR A 299 15.26 -6.60 12.58
N LYS A 300 14.04 -6.38 12.12
CA LYS A 300 13.65 -5.24 11.26
C LYS A 300 12.83 -4.20 12.00
N LEU A 301 12.04 -4.65 12.96
CA LEU A 301 11.12 -3.80 13.71
C LEU A 301 11.25 -4.08 15.20
N VAL A 302 11.48 -3.05 15.99
CA VAL A 302 11.10 -3.05 17.40
C VAL A 302 9.91 -2.12 17.57
N PHE A 303 8.81 -2.63 18.13
CA PHE A 303 7.61 -1.85 18.37
C PHE A 303 7.39 -1.61 19.86
N VAL A 304 7.14 -0.35 20.24
CA VAL A 304 6.86 0.08 21.62
C VAL A 304 5.40 0.55 21.71
N PRO A 305 4.47 -0.26 22.24
CA PRO A 305 3.08 0.11 22.34
C PRO A 305 2.86 1.14 23.46
N VAL A 306 2.04 2.14 23.15
CA VAL A 306 1.68 3.26 24.03
C VAL A 306 0.20 3.18 24.41
N SER A 307 -0.66 2.74 23.49
CA SER A 307 -2.07 2.47 23.71
C SER A 307 -2.53 1.30 22.83
N PRO A 308 -3.81 0.87 22.89
CA PRO A 308 -4.34 -0.14 21.98
C PRO A 308 -4.32 0.25 20.48
N SER A 309 -4.19 1.54 20.16
CA SER A 309 -4.20 2.06 18.78
C SER A 309 -2.94 2.86 18.43
N THR A 310 -1.98 3.02 19.35
CA THR A 310 -0.80 3.87 19.10
C THR A 310 0.50 3.32 19.68
N GLY A 311 1.61 3.65 19.03
CA GLY A 311 2.95 3.25 19.49
C GLY A 311 4.08 3.79 18.62
N TYR A 312 5.30 3.42 18.97
CA TYR A 312 6.50 3.77 18.20
C TYR A 312 7.07 2.55 17.48
N ALA A 313 7.24 2.65 16.17
CA ALA A 313 8.01 1.71 15.36
C ALA A 313 9.45 2.22 15.25
N ILE A 314 10.41 1.30 15.44
CA ILE A 314 11.84 1.59 15.45
C ILE A 314 12.49 0.62 14.46
N GLU A 315 13.18 1.17 13.47
CA GLU A 315 13.79 0.41 12.37
C GLU A 315 15.15 0.99 12.01
N ALA A 316 15.99 0.23 11.30
CA ALA A 316 17.25 0.72 10.76
C ALA A 316 17.13 0.97 9.25
N ARG A 317 17.58 2.15 8.81
CA ARG A 317 17.58 2.58 7.40
C ARG A 317 18.98 2.95 6.94
N ALA A 318 19.33 2.48 5.76
CA ALA A 318 20.59 2.75 5.08
C ALA A 318 20.38 2.58 3.57
N ASN A 319 21.28 3.13 2.77
CA ASN A 319 21.24 2.93 1.31
C ASN A 319 21.26 1.45 0.95
N GLY A 320 20.39 1.05 0.03
CA GLY A 320 20.30 -0.31 -0.51
C GLY A 320 18.87 -0.80 -0.67
N GLY A 321 18.70 -1.87 -1.45
CA GLY A 321 17.37 -2.34 -1.81
C GLY A 321 16.61 -1.28 -2.59
N ASN A 322 15.40 -0.92 -2.15
CA ASN A 322 14.61 0.15 -2.76
C ASN A 322 14.98 1.55 -2.25
N ASP A 323 15.75 1.66 -1.16
CA ASP A 323 16.19 2.94 -0.60
C ASP A 323 17.41 3.48 -1.36
N GLU A 324 17.20 4.42 -2.28
CA GLU A 324 18.25 4.98 -3.15
C GLU A 324 18.89 6.26 -2.60
N ALA A 325 18.16 7.03 -1.79
CA ALA A 325 18.54 8.39 -1.38
C ALA A 325 18.54 8.59 0.15
N ILE A 326 19.24 7.73 0.90
CA ILE A 326 19.44 7.88 2.34
C ILE A 326 20.75 8.64 2.60
N CYS A 327 20.65 9.94 2.85
CA CYS A 327 21.79 10.80 3.16
C CYS A 327 22.25 10.73 4.61
N LYS A 328 21.37 10.33 5.54
CA LYS A 328 21.72 10.02 6.94
C LYS A 328 21.25 8.60 7.32
N PRO A 329 22.08 7.56 7.12
CA PRO A 329 21.77 6.22 7.59
C PRO A 329 21.72 6.16 9.12
N GLY A 330 20.76 5.43 9.68
CA GLY A 330 20.56 5.39 11.13
C GLY A 330 19.33 4.62 11.55
N VAL A 331 18.93 4.83 12.80
CA VAL A 331 17.69 4.29 13.37
C VAL A 331 16.57 5.29 13.12
N LEU A 332 15.58 4.92 12.31
CA LEU A 332 14.37 5.70 12.09
C LEU A 332 13.34 5.34 13.17
N ILE A 333 12.72 6.36 13.75
CA ILE A 333 11.65 6.21 14.73
C ILE A 333 10.39 6.83 14.14
N SER A 334 9.28 6.10 14.11
CA SER A 334 8.00 6.61 13.65
C SER A 334 6.91 6.36 14.69
N TRP A 335 6.02 7.34 14.83
CA TRP A 335 4.77 7.21 15.55
C TRP A 335 3.72 6.57 14.62
N VAL A 336 3.03 5.55 15.11
CA VAL A 336 1.93 4.88 14.42
C VAL A 336 0.63 5.13 15.17
N ASP A 337 -0.41 5.53 14.44
CA ASP A 337 -1.77 5.72 14.94
C ASP A 337 -2.81 5.03 14.05
N THR A 338 -3.38 3.92 14.54
CA THR A 338 -4.40 3.15 13.81
C THR A 338 -5.80 3.78 13.86
N GLY A 339 -5.95 4.89 14.59
CA GLY A 339 -7.16 5.72 14.68
C GLY A 339 -7.24 6.84 13.63
N VAL A 340 -6.19 7.04 12.83
CA VAL A 340 -6.13 8.08 11.79
C VAL A 340 -6.42 7.47 10.41
N ASP A 341 -7.25 8.16 9.63
CA ASP A 341 -7.69 7.72 8.31
C ASP A 341 -6.62 7.98 7.23
N SER A 342 -6.76 7.32 6.08
CA SER A 342 -5.91 7.54 4.91
C SER A 342 -5.83 9.03 4.54
N GLY A 343 -4.62 9.52 4.25
CA GLY A 343 -4.39 10.94 3.93
C GLY A 343 -4.37 11.87 5.16
N GLY A 344 -4.50 11.32 6.37
CA GLY A 344 -4.43 12.04 7.64
C GLY A 344 -3.06 12.01 8.31
N GLY A 345 -2.08 11.29 7.75
CA GLY A 345 -0.77 11.05 8.35
C GLY A 345 -0.80 10.05 9.52
N PRO A 346 -1.33 8.83 9.32
CA PRO A 346 -1.42 7.83 10.40
C PRO A 346 -0.05 7.29 10.84
N ILE A 347 1.01 7.59 10.07
CA ILE A 347 2.40 7.44 10.49
C ILE A 347 3.11 8.79 10.43
N THR A 348 3.83 9.15 11.49
CA THR A 348 4.64 10.37 11.55
C THR A 348 6.07 10.04 11.97
N ILE A 349 7.07 10.44 11.18
CA ILE A 349 8.48 10.28 11.54
C ILE A 349 8.82 11.21 12.71
N VAL A 350 9.52 10.67 13.70
CA VAL A 350 10.11 11.43 14.79
C VAL A 350 11.50 11.88 14.34
N ASP A 351 11.60 13.17 14.02
CA ASP A 351 12.82 13.76 13.46
C ASP A 351 13.93 13.91 14.53
N SER A 352 15.11 13.36 14.24
CA SER A 352 16.33 13.53 15.06
C SER A 352 16.94 14.94 14.97
N THR A 353 16.62 15.68 13.91
CA THR A 353 17.15 17.02 13.59
C THR A 353 16.01 18.02 13.38
N PRO A 354 15.12 18.21 14.38
CA PRO A 354 13.95 19.07 14.22
C PRO A 354 14.34 20.48 13.83
N HIS A 355 13.60 21.06 12.88
CA HIS A 355 13.87 22.36 12.25
C HIS A 355 15.14 22.39 11.37
N GLY A 356 15.74 21.23 11.10
CA GLY A 356 16.79 21.05 10.10
C GLY A 356 16.27 21.36 8.70
N ARG A 357 17.21 21.66 7.79
CA ARG A 357 16.90 21.85 6.36
C ARG A 357 16.87 20.54 5.58
N GLY A 358 17.16 19.40 6.22
CA GLY A 358 17.44 18.16 5.52
C GLY A 358 18.87 18.01 5.05
N CYS A 359 19.21 16.81 4.59
CA CYS A 359 20.49 16.47 3.98
C CYS A 359 20.42 16.22 2.47
N THR A 360 19.28 16.45 1.82
CA THR A 360 19.10 16.21 0.37
C THR A 360 18.59 17.45 -0.38
N ARG A 361 18.94 17.50 -1.67
CA ARG A 361 18.39 18.43 -2.67
C ARG A 361 17.72 17.69 -3.82
N GLU A 362 17.51 16.39 -3.68
CA GLU A 362 16.82 15.59 -4.66
C GLU A 362 15.41 16.14 -4.91
N ARG A 363 15.00 16.15 -6.17
CA ARG A 363 13.65 16.60 -6.53
C ARG A 363 12.63 15.61 -5.98
N ASN A 364 11.48 16.14 -5.58
CA ASN A 364 10.33 15.37 -5.11
C ASN A 364 10.60 14.53 -3.84
N VAL A 365 11.62 14.91 -3.07
CA VAL A 365 11.89 14.41 -1.72
C VAL A 365 11.63 15.53 -0.73
N HIS A 366 10.77 15.33 0.28
CA HIS A 366 10.57 16.34 1.31
C HIS A 366 11.85 16.50 2.15
N PRO A 367 12.56 17.64 2.03
CA PRO A 367 13.91 17.74 2.58
C PRO A 367 13.91 17.71 4.10
N GLY A 368 12.91 18.29 4.76
CA GLY A 368 12.87 18.42 6.22
C GLY A 368 12.84 17.12 7.03
N LEU A 369 12.61 15.97 6.39
CA LEU A 369 12.68 14.65 7.06
C LEU A 369 13.82 13.77 6.51
N SER A 370 14.62 14.26 5.57
CA SER A 370 15.65 13.45 4.89
C SER A 370 16.82 13.04 5.80
N ASP A 371 17.04 13.76 6.90
CA ASP A 371 18.01 13.49 7.97
C ASP A 371 17.38 13.02 9.28
N ALA A 372 16.14 12.53 9.24
CA ALA A 372 15.38 12.20 10.44
C ALA A 372 15.94 11.03 11.27
N ALA A 373 16.76 10.15 10.69
CA ALA A 373 17.28 8.97 11.38
C ALA A 373 18.30 9.32 12.47
N TYR A 374 18.24 8.61 13.60
CA TYR A 374 19.14 8.76 14.73
C TYR A 374 20.46 7.99 14.51
N ALA A 375 21.58 8.68 14.66
CA ALA A 375 22.94 8.13 14.59
C ALA A 375 23.40 7.55 15.95
N PRO A 376 24.45 6.71 15.98
CA PRO A 376 25.04 6.22 17.22
C PRO A 376 25.37 7.35 18.21
N GLY A 377 24.94 7.18 19.46
CA GLY A 377 25.05 8.18 20.52
C GLY A 377 23.82 9.07 20.69
N GLU A 378 22.98 9.21 19.67
CA GLU A 378 21.74 9.99 19.74
C GLU A 378 20.63 9.23 20.47
N SER A 379 19.66 9.96 21.01
CA SER A 379 18.52 9.36 21.70
C SER A 379 17.24 10.16 21.56
N PHE A 380 16.13 9.44 21.47
CA PHE A 380 14.78 9.96 21.58
C PHE A 380 14.24 9.71 22.99
N SER A 381 13.48 10.65 23.55
CA SER A 381 12.79 10.50 24.83
C SER A 381 11.45 11.20 24.81
N THR A 382 10.42 10.53 25.33
CA THR A 382 9.05 11.06 25.36
C THR A 382 8.30 10.53 26.58
N GLN A 383 7.19 11.18 26.90
CA GLN A 383 6.17 10.67 27.81
C GLN A 383 4.81 10.71 27.11
N ALA A 384 4.17 9.57 27.00
CA ALA A 384 2.86 9.43 26.38
C ALA A 384 2.00 8.46 27.19
N ASN A 385 0.74 8.81 27.45
CA ASN A 385 -0.22 7.98 28.21
C ASN A 385 0.35 7.39 29.51
N GLY A 386 1.03 8.21 30.32
CA GLY A 386 1.62 7.75 31.58
C GLY A 386 2.75 6.73 31.41
N THR A 387 3.36 6.65 30.22
CA THR A 387 4.54 5.83 29.95
C THR A 387 5.69 6.72 29.49
N ARG A 388 6.84 6.61 30.17
CA ARG A 388 8.11 7.21 29.72
C ARG A 388 8.83 6.23 28.80
N ILE A 389 9.16 6.70 27.61
CA ILE A 389 9.87 5.93 26.59
C ILE A 389 11.18 6.65 26.28
N ARG A 390 12.27 5.88 26.20
CA ARG A 390 13.56 6.34 25.70
C ARG A 390 14.14 5.31 24.75
N VAL A 391 14.62 5.77 23.60
CA VAL A 391 15.34 4.96 22.61
C VAL A 391 16.71 5.58 22.46
N ARG A 392 17.77 4.81 22.71
CA ARG A 392 19.16 5.23 22.52
C ARG A 392 19.81 4.37 21.46
N VAL A 393 20.42 4.98 20.45
CA VAL A 393 21.25 4.25 19.48
C VAL A 393 22.63 4.08 20.12
N THR A 394 23.03 2.83 20.39
CA THR A 394 24.24 2.53 21.16
C THR A 394 25.48 2.42 20.30
N GLY A 395 25.34 1.98 19.05
CA GLY A 395 26.46 1.74 18.16
C GLY A 395 26.00 1.24 16.78
N ARG A 396 26.95 1.17 15.87
CA ARG A 396 26.82 0.47 14.59
C ARG A 396 27.95 -0.55 14.49
N ASP A 397 27.65 -1.80 14.18
CA ASP A 397 28.66 -2.84 14.06
C ASP A 397 29.29 -2.91 12.65
N ALA A 398 30.21 -3.86 12.46
CA ALA A 398 30.93 -4.03 11.20
C ALA A 398 30.03 -4.51 10.04
N ASP A 399 28.94 -5.22 10.35
CA ASP A 399 27.95 -5.68 9.37
C ASP A 399 26.93 -4.58 9.00
N GLY A 400 27.01 -3.45 9.71
CA GLY A 400 26.18 -2.28 9.51
C GLY A 400 24.86 -2.33 10.27
N ASP A 401 24.70 -3.25 11.22
CA ASP A 401 23.55 -3.32 12.12
C ASP A 401 23.67 -2.25 13.21
N TYR A 402 22.53 -1.83 13.74
CA TYR A 402 22.44 -0.78 14.75
C TYR A 402 22.01 -1.37 16.09
N GLY A 403 22.81 -1.13 17.12
CA GLY A 403 22.41 -1.41 18.50
C GLY A 403 21.46 -0.34 19.00
N VAL A 404 20.35 -0.75 19.64
CA VAL A 404 19.40 0.15 20.29
C VAL A 404 19.09 -0.32 21.71
N GLU A 405 19.04 0.62 22.64
CA GLU A 405 18.55 0.40 24.00
C GLU A 405 17.21 1.11 24.17
N ILE A 406 16.17 0.33 24.50
CA ILE A 406 14.81 0.82 24.66
C ILE A 406 14.43 0.71 26.13
N SER A 407 14.12 1.85 26.74
CA SER A 407 13.56 1.94 28.08
C SER A 407 12.08 2.30 28.00
N ARG A 408 11.22 1.45 28.56
CA ARG A 408 9.79 1.72 28.75
C ARG A 408 9.47 1.61 30.24
N ARG A 409 8.98 2.69 30.86
CA ARG A 409 8.64 2.69 32.29
C ARG A 409 7.33 3.42 32.52
N ALA A 410 6.57 3.03 33.53
CA ALA A 410 5.46 3.85 33.99
C ALA A 410 5.99 5.23 34.41
N SER A 411 5.32 6.29 33.97
CA SER A 411 5.49 7.63 34.51
C SER A 411 5.07 7.56 35.97
N GLY A 412 6.01 7.62 36.91
CA GLY A 412 5.66 7.67 38.32
C GLY A 412 4.79 8.90 38.59
N GLY A 413 3.50 8.67 38.86
CA GLY A 413 2.69 9.65 39.58
C GLY A 413 3.17 9.66 41.01
N ALA A 414 3.56 10.83 41.50
CA ALA A 414 3.76 11.05 42.92
C ALA A 414 2.50 10.57 43.66
N ARG A 415 2.66 9.59 44.54
CA ARG A 415 1.76 9.47 45.68
C ARG A 415 2.06 10.69 46.55
N GLY A 416 1.13 11.63 46.59
CA GLY A 416 1.07 12.74 47.53
C GLY A 416 -0.39 12.94 47.86
#